data_AF-I0JXX5-F1
#
_entry.id   AF-I0JXX5-F1
#
_cell.length_a   1.000
_cell.length_b   1.000
_cell.length_c   1.000
_cell.angle_alpha   90.00
_cell.angle_beta   90.00
_cell.angle_gamma   90.00
#
_symmetry.space_group_name_H-M   'P 1'
#
loop_
_entity.id
_entity.type
_entity.pdbx_description
1 polymer ?
#
loop_
_entity_poly.entity_id
_entity_poly.type
_entity_poly.pdbx_seq_one_letter_code
_entity_poly.pdbx_strand_id
1 'polypeptide(L)'
;MIKFKSLNFWIYFIQSTKLLIFLGLFALLLSIFIPIIRKIDQLEKKKELLAKEYAEAELKNKELSCKLHLLKHDPSFIERIARDRLNMGKPGEIIFRFYPYGYVPLNKKSVNKRENKEPVEKKP
;
A
#
# COMPACT_ATOMS: atom_id res chain seq x y z
N MET A 1 54.82 64.41 2.13
CA MET A 1 54.67 64.01 3.56
C MET A 1 53.51 63.02 3.67
N ILE A 2 53.78 61.71 3.58
CA ILE A 2 52.75 60.66 3.63
C ILE A 2 52.67 60.16 5.07
N LYS A 3 51.63 60.54 5.81
CA LYS A 3 51.43 60.09 7.20
C LYS A 3 50.90 58.65 7.18
N PHE A 4 51.71 57.74 7.70
CA PHE A 4 51.43 56.30 7.76
C PHE A 4 50.17 55.99 8.60
N LYS A 5 49.14 55.48 7.92
CA LYS A 5 47.94 54.85 8.47
C LYS A 5 48.22 53.40 8.90
N SER A 6 49.37 53.13 9.53
CA SER A 6 49.83 51.75 9.82
C SER A 6 49.37 51.20 11.17
N LEU A 7 49.06 52.06 12.14
CA LEU A 7 48.65 51.66 13.49
C LEU A 7 47.30 50.93 13.52
N ASN A 8 46.33 51.34 12.70
CA ASN A 8 45.03 50.67 12.64
C ASN A 8 45.07 49.40 11.78
N PHE A 9 45.95 49.36 10.76
CA PHE A 9 46.03 48.24 9.83
C PHE A 9 46.50 46.95 10.50
N TRP A 10 47.47 47.07 11.41
CA TRP A 10 47.95 45.95 12.21
C TRP A 10 46.85 45.39 13.13
N ILE A 11 46.07 46.27 13.78
CA ILE A 11 44.94 45.87 14.64
C ILE A 11 43.83 45.19 13.81
N TYR A 12 43.50 45.71 12.63
CA TYR A 12 42.55 45.08 11.71
C TYR A 12 42.99 43.68 11.27
N PHE A 13 44.29 43.47 11.08
CA PHE A 13 44.86 42.17 10.73
C PHE A 13 44.73 41.14 11.88
N ILE A 14 44.98 41.56 13.12
CA ILE A 14 44.72 40.71 14.30
C ILE A 14 43.21 40.44 14.46
N GLN A 15 42.34 41.38 14.13
CA GLN A 15 40.90 41.22 14.31
C GLN A 15 40.28 40.32 13.22
N SER A 16 40.76 40.41 11.98
CA SER A 16 40.30 39.55 10.88
C SER A 16 40.71 38.10 11.09
N THR A 17 41.91 37.83 11.62
CA THR A 17 42.36 36.47 11.96
C THR A 17 41.49 35.83 13.04
N LYS A 18 41.16 36.57 14.11
CA LYS A 18 40.20 36.10 15.14
C LYS A 18 38.82 35.79 14.55
N LEU A 19 38.33 36.65 13.66
CA LEU A 19 37.03 36.46 12.99
C LEU A 19 37.06 35.21 12.10
N LEU A 20 38.15 34.97 11.39
CA LEU A 20 38.32 33.78 10.55
C LEU A 20 38.36 32.49 11.39
N ILE A 21 39.06 32.51 12.53
CA ILE A 21 39.09 31.38 13.48
C ILE A 21 37.69 31.13 14.05
N PHE A 22 36.99 32.18 14.47
CA PHE A 22 35.63 32.09 14.99
C PHE A 22 34.66 31.55 13.94
N LEU A 23 34.74 32.03 12.70
CA LEU A 23 33.91 31.57 11.59
C LEU A 23 34.21 30.11 11.23
N GLY A 24 35.48 29.69 11.29
CA GLY A 24 35.87 28.29 11.10
C GLY A 24 35.31 27.37 12.19
N LEU A 25 35.40 27.77 13.46
CA LEU A 25 34.79 27.07 14.60
C LEU A 25 33.27 26.99 14.46
N PHE A 26 32.64 28.09 14.05
CA PHE A 26 31.19 28.15 13.84
C PHE A 26 30.75 27.24 12.68
N ALA A 27 31.48 27.25 11.56
CA ALA A 27 31.23 26.36 10.44
C ALA A 27 31.41 24.88 10.82
N LEU A 28 32.41 24.56 11.64
CA LEU A 28 32.64 23.22 12.16
C LEU A 28 31.49 22.76 13.08
N LEU A 29 31.00 23.66 13.92
CA LEU A 29 29.84 23.40 14.80
C LEU A 29 28.57 23.15 13.98
N LEU A 30 28.32 23.96 12.95
CA LEU A 30 27.19 23.78 12.03
C LEU A 30 27.30 22.47 11.23
N SER A 31 28.52 22.11 10.80
CA SER A 31 28.78 20.86 10.07
C SER A 31 28.39 19.63 10.90
N ILE A 32 28.60 19.67 12.23
CA ILE A 32 28.15 18.61 13.14
C ILE A 32 26.62 18.57 13.28
N PHE A 33 25.96 19.73 13.19
CA PHE A 33 24.53 19.90 13.50
C PHE A 33 23.62 19.54 12.31
N ILE A 34 24.05 19.83 11.08
CA ILE A 34 23.33 19.51 9.84
C ILE A 34 22.94 18.02 9.72
N PRO A 35 23.83 17.02 9.94
CA PRO A 35 23.46 15.62 9.82
C PRO A 35 22.48 15.16 10.92
N ILE A 36 22.45 15.83 12.07
CA ILE A 36 21.54 15.49 13.18
C ILE A 36 20.09 15.82 12.80
N ILE A 37 19.85 17.00 12.22
CA ILE A 37 18.52 17.41 11.77
C ILE A 37 18.01 16.44 10.69
N ARG A 38 18.86 16.09 9.72
CA ARG A 38 18.50 15.14 8.65
C ARG A 38 18.15 13.75 9.17
N LYS A 39 18.76 13.31 10.27
CA LYS A 39 18.43 12.03 10.92
C LYS A 39 17.04 12.07 11.54
N ILE A 40 16.63 13.18 12.13
CA ILE A 40 15.30 13.32 12.75
C ILE A 40 14.20 13.16 11.69
N ASP A 41 14.30 13.88 10.57
CA ASP A 41 13.32 13.77 9.48
C ASP A 41 13.23 12.35 8.91
N GLN A 42 14.38 11.67 8.78
CA GLN A 42 14.42 10.29 8.30
C GLN A 42 13.80 9.31 9.30
N LEU A 43 14.03 9.52 10.60
CA LEU A 43 13.45 8.70 11.65
C LEU A 43 11.93 8.89 11.74
N GLU A 44 11.45 10.12 11.57
CA GLU A 44 10.02 10.41 11.56
C GLU A 44 9.31 9.76 10.38
N LYS A 45 9.88 9.88 9.17
CA LYS A 45 9.37 9.17 7.98
C LYS A 45 9.37 7.66 8.15
N LYS A 46 10.44 7.08 8.72
CA LYS A 46 10.50 5.65 9.02
C LYS A 46 9.43 5.24 10.02
N LYS A 47 9.22 6.03 11.07
CA LYS A 47 8.17 5.78 12.07
C LYS A 47 6.79 5.78 11.43
N GLU A 48 6.51 6.74 10.55
CA GLU A 48 5.22 6.81 9.84
C GLU A 48 5.01 5.61 8.92
N LEU A 49 6.03 5.20 8.16
CA LEU A 49 5.97 4.01 7.31
C LEU A 49 5.73 2.74 8.12
N LEU A 50 6.52 2.54 9.19
CA LEU A 50 6.35 1.39 10.07
C LEU A 50 4.97 1.37 10.74
N ALA A 51 4.44 2.53 11.12
CA ALA A 51 3.10 2.61 11.71
C ALA A 51 2.01 2.20 10.70
N LYS A 52 2.15 2.59 9.43
CA LYS A 52 1.24 2.16 8.35
C LYS A 52 1.33 0.65 8.11
N GLU A 53 2.55 0.13 7.99
CA GLU A 53 2.78 -1.32 7.81
C GLU A 53 2.21 -2.13 8.99
N TYR A 54 2.39 -1.64 10.22
CA TYR A 54 1.82 -2.26 11.41
C TYR A 54 0.29 -2.28 11.38
N ALA A 55 -0.34 -1.15 11.05
CA ALA A 55 -1.81 -1.06 10.96
C ALA A 55 -2.38 -2.01 9.88
N GLU A 56 -1.73 -2.10 8.73
CA GLU A 56 -2.12 -3.04 7.67
C GLU A 56 -1.96 -4.50 8.11
N ALA A 57 -0.83 -4.83 8.77
CA ALA A 57 -0.59 -6.17 9.28
C ALA A 57 -1.59 -6.55 10.37
N GLU A 58 -1.94 -5.61 11.26
CA GLU A 58 -2.92 -5.81 12.33
C GLU A 58 -4.32 -6.06 11.75
N LEU A 59 -4.74 -5.30 10.73
CA LEU A 59 -6.01 -5.52 10.02
C LEU A 59 -6.06 -6.92 9.39
N LYS A 60 -5.00 -7.32 8.67
CA LYS A 60 -4.90 -8.66 8.08
C LYS A 60 -4.95 -9.75 9.16
N ASN A 61 -4.27 -9.55 10.29
CA ASN A 61 -4.28 -10.50 11.39
C ASN A 61 -5.69 -10.65 11.99
N LYS A 62 -6.40 -9.53 12.23
CA LYS A 62 -7.80 -9.55 12.71
C LYS A 62 -8.72 -10.27 11.74
N GLU A 63 -8.60 -10.02 10.45
CA GLU A 63 -9.39 -10.69 9.41
C GLU A 63 -9.14 -12.20 9.39
N LEU A 64 -7.87 -12.61 9.42
CA LEU A 64 -7.48 -14.02 9.45
C LEU A 64 -7.92 -14.72 10.74
N SER A 65 -7.79 -14.05 11.88
CA SER A 65 -8.24 -14.58 13.17
C SER A 65 -9.76 -14.78 13.18
N CYS A 66 -10.52 -13.85 12.62
CA CYS A 66 -11.97 -13.99 12.45
C CYS A 66 -12.32 -15.18 11.55
N LYS A 67 -11.63 -15.32 10.40
CA LYS A 67 -11.80 -16.48 9.51
C LYS A 67 -11.47 -17.80 10.20
N LEU A 68 -10.39 -17.85 10.98
CA LEU A 68 -10.03 -19.03 11.75
C LEU A 68 -11.07 -19.37 12.82
N HIS A 69 -11.61 -18.36 13.50
CA HIS A 69 -12.69 -18.57 14.47
C HIS A 69 -13.93 -19.15 13.79
N LEU A 70 -14.36 -18.58 12.67
CA LEU A 70 -15.48 -19.12 11.87
C LEU A 70 -15.20 -20.56 11.42
N LEU A 71 -13.99 -20.85 10.96
CA LEU A 71 -13.61 -22.20 10.52
C LEU A 71 -13.53 -23.21 11.66
N LYS A 72 -13.27 -22.78 12.91
CA LYS A 72 -13.19 -23.68 14.07
C LYS A 72 -14.54 -23.92 14.73
N HIS A 73 -15.40 -22.90 14.78
CA HIS A 73 -16.61 -22.91 15.60
C HIS A 73 -17.90 -23.07 14.80
N ASP A 74 -17.90 -22.84 13.48
CA ASP A 74 -19.08 -22.97 12.64
C ASP A 74 -18.93 -24.11 11.61
N PRO A 75 -19.57 -25.28 11.83
CA PRO A 75 -19.51 -26.40 10.89
C PRO A 75 -20.15 -26.08 9.53
N SER A 76 -21.15 -25.20 9.46
CA SER A 76 -21.79 -24.79 8.20
C SER A 76 -20.85 -23.94 7.35
N PHE A 77 -19.97 -23.15 7.97
CA PHE A 77 -18.93 -22.39 7.27
C PHE A 77 -17.89 -23.31 6.63
N ILE A 78 -17.45 -24.35 7.34
CA ILE A 78 -16.52 -25.38 6.81
C ILE A 78 -17.15 -26.10 5.63
N GLU A 79 -18.40 -26.54 5.76
CA GLU A 79 -19.12 -27.26 4.70
C GLU A 79 -19.27 -26.40 3.44
N ARG A 80 -19.54 -25.10 3.59
CA ARG A 80 -19.59 -24.17 2.46
C ARG A 80 -18.23 -24.02 1.76
N ILE A 81 -17.15 -23.83 2.53
CA ILE A 81 -15.79 -23.77 1.96
C ILE A 81 -15.43 -25.09 1.25
N ALA A 82 -15.77 -26.22 1.84
CA ALA A 82 -15.52 -27.55 1.27
C ALA A 82 -16.23 -27.74 -0.07
N ARG A 83 -17.51 -27.38 -0.17
CA ARG A 83 -18.28 -27.42 -1.43
C ARG A 83 -17.75 -26.42 -2.46
N ASP A 84 -17.57 -25.16 -2.07
CA ASP A 84 -17.28 -24.07 -3.00
C ASP A 84 -15.84 -24.12 -3.54
N ARG A 85 -14.87 -24.32 -2.64
CA ARG A 85 -13.42 -24.22 -2.94
C ARG A 85 -12.76 -25.57 -3.20
N LEU A 86 -13.22 -26.64 -2.54
CA LEU A 86 -12.57 -27.95 -2.60
C LEU A 86 -13.36 -28.99 -3.40
N ASN A 87 -14.54 -28.63 -3.94
CA ASN A 87 -15.45 -29.55 -4.62
C ASN A 87 -15.80 -30.80 -3.79
N MET A 88 -15.72 -30.70 -2.46
CA MET A 88 -16.01 -31.79 -1.55
C MET A 88 -17.51 -31.78 -1.24
N GLY A 89 -18.20 -32.84 -1.66
CA GLY A 89 -19.57 -33.16 -1.25
C GLY A 89 -19.60 -34.46 -0.46
N LYS A 90 -20.76 -34.79 0.12
CA LYS A 90 -20.95 -36.11 0.75
C LYS A 90 -20.90 -37.21 -0.32
N PRO A 91 -20.50 -38.44 0.02
CA PRO A 91 -20.50 -39.54 -0.95
C PRO A 91 -21.92 -39.73 -1.53
N GLY A 92 -22.04 -39.67 -2.86
CA GLY A 92 -23.32 -39.74 -3.58
C GLY A 92 -24.02 -38.40 -3.85
N GLU A 93 -23.45 -37.27 -3.41
CA GLU A 93 -23.98 -35.92 -3.68
C GLU A 93 -23.53 -35.41 -5.06
N ILE A 94 -24.46 -34.81 -5.83
CA ILE A 94 -24.16 -34.17 -7.13
C ILE A 94 -24.10 -32.65 -6.93
N ILE A 95 -22.95 -32.05 -7.18
CA ILE A 95 -22.74 -30.60 -7.03
C ILE A 95 -23.06 -29.89 -8.36
N PHE A 96 -24.11 -29.06 -8.36
CA PHE A 96 -24.45 -28.20 -9.51
C PHE A 96 -23.75 -26.86 -9.42
N ARG A 97 -23.07 -26.45 -10.49
CA ARG A 97 -22.47 -25.11 -10.62
C ARG A 97 -23.24 -24.31 -11.66
N PHE A 98 -23.83 -23.20 -11.23
CA PHE A 98 -24.47 -22.25 -12.12
C PHE A 98 -23.42 -21.25 -12.58
N TYR A 99 -23.17 -21.19 -13.88
CA TYR A 99 -22.44 -20.06 -14.45
C TYR A 99 -23.29 -18.80 -14.22
N PRO A 100 -22.66 -17.64 -13.94
CA PRO A 100 -23.40 -16.39 -13.90
C PRO A 100 -24.16 -16.28 -15.22
N TYR A 101 -25.46 -15.95 -15.14
CA TYR A 101 -26.27 -15.72 -16.33
C TYR A 101 -25.52 -14.71 -17.19
N GLY A 102 -24.88 -15.21 -18.25
CA GLY A 102 -24.23 -14.35 -19.21
C GLY A 102 -25.29 -13.38 -19.70
N TYR A 103 -24.98 -12.09 -19.66
CA TYR A 103 -25.75 -11.12 -20.42
C TYR A 103 -25.72 -11.58 -21.87
N VAL A 104 -26.77 -12.27 -22.32
CA VAL A 104 -26.94 -12.66 -23.71
C VAL A 104 -27.46 -11.41 -24.41
N PRO A 105 -26.65 -10.66 -25.16
CA PRO A 105 -27.20 -9.53 -25.90
C PRO A 105 -28.28 -10.07 -26.82
N LEU A 106 -29.50 -9.55 -26.69
CA LEU A 106 -30.63 -9.89 -27.56
C LEU A 106 -30.31 -9.45 -28.98
N ASN A 107 -29.60 -10.28 -29.73
CA ASN A 107 -29.43 -10.11 -31.16
C ASN A 107 -30.78 -10.46 -31.82
N LYS A 108 -31.51 -9.45 -32.29
CA LYS A 108 -32.82 -9.58 -32.93
C LYS A 108 -32.86 -10.64 -34.05
N LYS A 109 -31.71 -10.99 -34.64
CA LYS A 109 -31.58 -12.06 -35.65
C LYS A 109 -31.77 -13.47 -35.10
N SER A 110 -31.43 -13.75 -33.83
CA SER A 110 -31.57 -15.09 -33.23
C SER A 110 -32.99 -15.39 -32.76
N VAL A 111 -33.76 -14.37 -32.40
CA VAL A 111 -35.20 -14.46 -32.06
C VAL A 111 -36.01 -14.82 -33.31
N ASN A 112 -35.76 -14.12 -34.43
CA ASN A 112 -36.45 -14.35 -35.70
C ASN A 112 -36.16 -15.75 -36.30
N LYS A 113 -35.04 -16.39 -35.91
CA LYS A 113 -34.70 -17.77 -36.31
C LYS A 113 -35.40 -18.86 -35.48
N ARG A 114 -35.90 -18.52 -34.28
CA ARG A 114 -36.66 -19.45 -33.43
C ARG A 114 -38.16 -19.36 -33.75
N GLU A 115 -38.64 -18.17 -34.05
CA GLU A 115 -40.04 -17.91 -34.43
C GLU A 115 -40.41 -18.52 -35.79
N ASN A 116 -39.48 -18.53 -36.77
CA ASN A 116 -39.72 -19.15 -38.09
C ASN A 116 -39.47 -20.67 -38.16
N LYS A 117 -39.29 -21.36 -37.02
CA LYS A 117 -38.95 -22.80 -36.98
C LYS A 117 -40.02 -23.72 -36.37
N GLU A 118 -41.18 -23.19 -36.03
CA GLU A 118 -42.35 -24.01 -35.68
C GLU A 118 -43.47 -23.77 -36.70
N PRO A 119 -43.87 -24.83 -37.42
CA PRO A 119 -45.04 -25.58 -36.99
C PRO A 119 -44.74 -27.07 -36.85
N VAL A 120 -45.08 -27.61 -35.69
CA VAL A 120 -45.09 -29.04 -35.38
C VAL A 120 -46.25 -29.69 -36.13
N GLU A 121 -45.96 -30.46 -37.18
CA GLU A 121 -46.90 -31.44 -37.73
C GLU A 121 -47.01 -32.59 -36.71
N LYS A 122 -48.04 -32.51 -35.85
CA LYS A 122 -48.49 -33.65 -35.05
C LYS A 122 -49.28 -34.58 -35.97
N LYS A 123 -48.65 -35.66 -36.42
CA LYS A 123 -49.35 -36.74 -37.12
C LYS A 123 -49.97 -37.70 -36.07
N PRO A 124 -51.23 -38.15 -36.26
CA PRO A 124 -51.95 -38.98 -35.30
C PRO A 124 -51.28 -40.33 -35.01
#